data_AF-A0A968PCQ0-F1
#
_entry.id   AF-A0A968PCQ0-F1
#
_cell.length_a   1.000
_cell.length_b   1.000
_cell.length_c   1.000
_cell.angle_alpha   90.00
_cell.angle_beta   90.00
_cell.angle_gamma   90.00
#
_symmetry.space_group_name_H-M   'P 1'
#
loop_
_entity.id
_entity.type
_entity.pdbx_description
1 polymer ?
#
loop_
_entity_poly.entity_id
_entity_poly.type
_entity_poly.pdbx_seq_one_letter_code
_entity_poly.pdbx_strand_id
1 'polypeptide(L)'
;MKSKLPELWHLMLVFLLIQVGSISYAQPAPAATPAEAMSPASTANKVSYIGGAGAQQMTEIFRLSDGTYLLGGNATNIDFIPANAPRIELDGSVIRSGGSNRFALMLHVSADLQKVLHALYLPKGVCNDIRRIRSSGKPGEKTGDIFISGPRSNGDPEADGGADGYYIAKLNGNFIDQVPSGFAWVHHVAALGEHQHFQPWDVDNLGRVYYAAGNGFSKTWSAIIDSILKANMTRLNTGRLHLTADGPW
;
A
#
# COMPACT_ATOMS: atom_id res chain seq x y z
N MET A 1 16.75 70.59 -20.18
CA MET A 1 16.98 70.08 -21.55
C MET A 1 15.64 69.55 -22.04
N LYS A 2 14.87 70.31 -22.84
CA LYS A 2 14.86 70.32 -24.33
C LYS A 2 14.77 68.87 -24.85
N SER A 3 13.75 68.41 -25.59
CA SER A 3 12.94 69.06 -26.65
C SER A 3 11.71 68.18 -26.96
N LYS A 4 10.49 68.70 -27.00
CA LYS A 4 9.73 69.28 -28.14
C LYS A 4 8.61 68.35 -28.66
N LEU A 5 7.38 68.75 -28.34
CA LEU A 5 6.06 68.62 -29.03
C LEU A 5 6.17 68.95 -30.56
N PRO A 6 5.16 68.73 -31.46
CA PRO A 6 3.72 68.95 -31.21
C PRO A 6 2.65 68.17 -32.04
N GLU A 7 1.40 68.48 -31.66
CA GLU A 7 0.09 68.47 -32.33
C GLU A 7 -0.04 68.18 -33.84
N LEU A 8 -1.19 67.59 -34.22
CA LEU A 8 -2.09 68.22 -35.20
C LEU A 8 -3.52 67.63 -35.17
N TRP A 9 -4.47 68.54 -35.04
CA TRP A 9 -5.92 68.39 -35.09
C TRP A 9 -6.45 68.40 -36.54
N HIS A 10 -7.60 67.72 -36.78
CA HIS A 10 -8.80 68.11 -37.57
C HIS A 10 -9.49 66.85 -38.14
N LEU A 11 -10.65 66.43 -37.62
CA LEU A 11 -12.04 66.81 -37.97
C LEU A 11 -12.54 66.32 -39.34
N MET A 12 -13.40 65.29 -39.33
CA MET A 12 -14.59 65.03 -40.18
C MET A 12 -15.19 63.66 -39.71
N LEU A 13 -16.29 63.55 -38.95
CA LEU A 13 -17.71 63.59 -39.36
C LEU A 13 -17.96 62.79 -40.67
N VAL A 14 -18.73 61.70 -40.78
CA VAL A 14 -20.13 61.39 -40.37
C VAL A 14 -20.43 59.88 -40.59
N PHE A 15 -21.17 59.28 -39.64
CA PHE A 15 -22.12 58.15 -39.63
C PHE A 15 -22.11 57.04 -40.71
N LEU A 16 -22.14 55.77 -40.27
CA LEU A 16 -23.34 54.91 -40.38
C LEU A 16 -23.23 53.67 -39.46
N LEU A 17 -24.23 53.48 -38.59
CA LEU A 17 -24.48 52.24 -37.86
C LEU A 17 -24.93 51.15 -38.85
N ILE A 18 -24.23 50.03 -38.92
CA ILE A 18 -24.82 48.74 -39.33
C ILE A 18 -24.26 47.63 -38.42
N GLN A 19 -25.14 47.10 -37.58
CA GLN A 19 -24.95 45.90 -36.78
C GLN A 19 -25.34 44.69 -37.65
N VAL A 20 -24.38 43.92 -38.17
CA VAL A 20 -24.64 42.55 -38.66
C VAL A 20 -23.37 41.69 -38.54
N GLY A 21 -23.45 40.62 -37.73
CA GLY A 21 -22.81 39.33 -37.96
C GLY A 21 -21.28 39.23 -37.87
N SER A 22 -20.76 38.85 -36.70
CA SER A 22 -19.43 38.25 -36.61
C SER A 22 -19.44 36.92 -37.37
N ILE A 23 -18.73 36.86 -38.49
CA ILE A 23 -18.41 35.62 -39.19
C ILE A 23 -17.35 34.90 -38.34
N SER A 24 -17.77 33.87 -37.62
CA SER A 24 -16.83 32.90 -37.05
C SER A 24 -16.19 32.13 -38.19
N TYR A 25 -14.89 32.34 -38.41
CA TYR A 25 -14.08 31.39 -39.16
C TYR A 25 -13.98 30.12 -38.30
N ALA A 26 -14.83 29.13 -38.60
CA ALA A 26 -14.69 27.80 -38.06
C ALA A 26 -13.36 27.24 -38.58
N GLN A 27 -12.33 27.23 -37.73
CA GLN A 27 -11.20 26.33 -37.93
C GLN A 27 -11.77 24.91 -38.02
N PRO A 28 -11.48 24.12 -39.07
CA PRO A 28 -11.85 22.72 -39.06
C PRO A 28 -11.16 22.07 -37.86
N ALA A 29 -11.96 21.42 -37.01
CA ALA A 29 -11.45 20.63 -35.90
C ALA A 29 -10.41 19.63 -36.46
N PRO A 30 -9.27 19.43 -35.78
CA PRO A 30 -8.36 18.36 -36.17
C PRO A 30 -9.15 17.05 -36.17
N ALA A 31 -9.06 16.32 -37.28
CA ALA A 31 -9.73 15.03 -37.44
C ALA A 31 -9.38 14.16 -36.22
N ALA A 32 -10.40 13.79 -35.44
CA ALA A 32 -10.23 12.87 -34.35
C ALA A 32 -9.62 11.58 -34.92
N THR A 33 -8.43 11.23 -34.45
CA THR A 33 -7.87 9.90 -34.66
C THR A 33 -8.95 8.90 -34.22
N PRO A 34 -9.28 7.86 -35.01
CA PRO A 34 -10.27 6.90 -34.57
C PRO A 34 -9.79 6.35 -33.24
N ALA A 35 -10.59 6.53 -32.18
CA ALA A 35 -10.37 5.79 -30.95
C ALA A 35 -10.27 4.32 -31.35
N GLU A 36 -9.09 3.72 -31.18
CA GLU A 36 -8.95 2.28 -31.28
C GLU A 36 -10.06 1.70 -30.43
N ALA A 37 -11.00 1.03 -31.08
CA ALA A 37 -12.10 0.39 -30.41
C ALA A 37 -11.47 -0.61 -29.44
N MET A 38 -11.39 -0.22 -28.15
CA MET A 38 -11.13 -1.14 -27.07
C MET A 38 -12.16 -2.24 -27.24
N SER A 39 -11.70 -3.40 -27.71
CA SER A 39 -12.55 -4.58 -27.79
C SER A 39 -13.16 -4.76 -26.41
N PRO A 40 -14.48 -5.01 -26.30
CA PRO A 40 -15.10 -5.21 -25.00
C PRO A 40 -14.32 -6.32 -24.31
N ALA A 41 -13.68 -6.00 -23.18
CA ALA A 41 -13.04 -7.02 -22.35
C ALA A 41 -14.13 -8.06 -22.08
N SER A 42 -13.89 -9.31 -22.48
CA SER A 42 -14.85 -10.39 -22.21
C SER A 42 -14.99 -10.47 -20.70
N THR A 43 -16.07 -9.88 -20.19
CA THR A 43 -16.30 -9.73 -18.76
C THR A 43 -16.95 -11.02 -18.29
N ALA A 44 -16.24 -12.13 -18.47
CA ALA A 44 -16.56 -13.37 -17.78
C ALA A 44 -16.08 -13.17 -16.34
N ASN A 45 -17.03 -13.11 -15.40
CA ASN A 45 -16.71 -13.15 -13.98
C ASN A 45 -15.85 -14.39 -13.72
N LYS A 46 -14.62 -14.18 -13.26
CA LYS A 46 -13.71 -15.27 -12.90
C LYS A 46 -13.86 -15.56 -11.42
N VAL A 47 -14.16 -16.80 -11.10
CA VAL A 47 -14.15 -17.32 -9.73
C VAL A 47 -13.00 -18.30 -9.64
N SER A 48 -12.01 -17.98 -8.81
CA SER A 48 -10.88 -18.85 -8.53
C SER A 48 -10.98 -19.36 -7.10
N TYR A 49 -10.66 -20.63 -6.91
CA TYR A 49 -10.63 -21.26 -5.60
C TYR A 49 -9.19 -21.60 -5.25
N ILE A 50 -8.72 -21.09 -4.11
CA ILE A 50 -7.51 -21.58 -3.44
C ILE A 50 -7.98 -22.41 -2.25
N GLY A 51 -7.66 -23.69 -2.25
CA GLY A 51 -8.20 -24.63 -1.27
C GLY A 51 -7.64 -26.04 -1.42
N GLY A 52 -7.67 -26.80 -0.32
CA GLY A 52 -7.25 -28.20 -0.26
C GLY A 52 -7.23 -28.69 1.18
N ALA A 53 -6.53 -29.79 1.46
CA ALA A 53 -6.44 -30.38 2.80
C ALA A 53 -5.74 -29.47 3.87
N GLY A 54 -5.28 -28.27 3.49
CA GLY A 54 -4.54 -27.33 4.34
C GLY A 54 -5.37 -26.30 5.10
N ALA A 55 -6.71 -26.40 5.08
CA ALA A 55 -7.62 -25.50 5.80
C ALA A 55 -7.24 -24.01 5.65
N GLN A 56 -7.00 -23.57 4.41
CA GLN A 56 -6.44 -22.26 4.11
C GLN A 56 -7.42 -21.14 4.48
N GLN A 57 -6.90 -20.03 4.99
CA GLN A 57 -7.66 -18.82 5.27
C GLN A 57 -6.91 -17.62 4.69
N MET A 58 -7.50 -16.95 3.71
CA MET A 58 -6.95 -15.72 3.13
C MET A 58 -7.66 -14.53 3.78
N THR A 59 -6.89 -13.57 4.26
CA THR A 59 -7.36 -12.42 5.06
C THR A 59 -7.16 -11.08 4.34
N GLU A 60 -6.33 -11.04 3.30
CA GLU A 60 -6.00 -9.81 2.57
C GLU A 60 -5.75 -10.09 1.09
N ILE A 61 -6.11 -9.14 0.24
CA ILE A 61 -5.78 -9.13 -1.19
C ILE A 61 -5.19 -7.78 -1.57
N PHE A 62 -4.07 -7.79 -2.28
CA PHE A 62 -3.39 -6.58 -2.73
C PHE A 62 -3.05 -6.70 -4.22
N ARG A 63 -3.43 -5.71 -5.03
CA ARG A 63 -3.13 -5.70 -6.47
C ARG A 63 -1.82 -4.97 -6.73
N LEU A 64 -0.94 -5.59 -7.50
CA LEU A 64 0.34 -5.04 -7.95
C LEU A 64 0.18 -4.23 -9.24
N SER A 65 1.14 -3.36 -9.54
CA SER A 65 1.09 -2.46 -10.70
C SER A 65 1.17 -3.18 -12.04
N ASP A 66 1.70 -4.40 -12.07
CA ASP A 66 1.71 -5.27 -13.26
C ASP A 66 0.36 -6.01 -13.47
N GLY A 67 -0.61 -5.78 -12.59
CA GLY A 67 -1.94 -6.37 -12.62
C GLY A 67 -2.06 -7.73 -11.92
N THR A 68 -0.97 -8.29 -11.40
CA THR A 68 -0.98 -9.51 -10.56
C THR A 68 -1.46 -9.20 -9.14
N TYR A 69 -1.66 -10.23 -8.31
CA TYR A 69 -2.20 -10.07 -6.96
C TYR A 69 -1.35 -10.78 -5.91
N LEU A 70 -1.33 -10.22 -4.71
CA LEU A 70 -0.84 -10.84 -3.49
C LEU A 70 -2.02 -11.23 -2.60
N LEU A 71 -2.02 -12.45 -2.07
CA LEU A 71 -3.01 -12.95 -1.13
C LEU A 71 -2.31 -13.25 0.19
N GLY A 72 -2.67 -12.55 1.26
CA GLY A 72 -2.14 -12.79 2.61
C GLY A 72 -3.05 -13.74 3.40
N GLY A 73 -2.46 -14.63 4.19
CA GLY A 73 -3.25 -15.52 5.03
C GLY A 73 -2.45 -16.57 5.79
N ASN A 74 -3.07 -17.73 5.98
CA ASN A 74 -2.48 -18.87 6.67
C ASN A 74 -3.02 -20.22 6.17
N ALA A 75 -2.32 -21.29 6.55
CA ALA A 75 -2.72 -22.68 6.28
C ALA A 75 -2.09 -23.67 7.27
N THR A 76 -2.67 -24.86 7.44
CA THR A 76 -2.10 -25.95 8.26
C THR A 76 -1.05 -26.77 7.52
N ASN A 77 -1.04 -26.73 6.18
CA ASN A 77 0.00 -27.24 5.30
C ASN A 77 0.10 -26.39 4.03
N ILE A 78 1.17 -26.56 3.26
CA ILE A 78 1.42 -25.83 2.00
C ILE A 78 1.41 -26.75 0.77
N ASP A 79 0.96 -28.00 0.92
CA ASP A 79 0.97 -29.01 -0.16
C ASP A 79 -0.05 -28.70 -1.25
N PHE A 80 -1.06 -27.88 -0.94
CA PHE A 80 -2.03 -27.36 -1.90
C PHE A 80 -1.41 -26.40 -2.92
N ILE A 81 -0.23 -25.84 -2.64
CA ILE A 81 0.48 -24.95 -3.56
C ILE A 81 1.03 -25.81 -4.70
N PRO A 82 0.78 -25.49 -5.98
CA PRO A 82 1.29 -26.27 -7.10
C PRO A 82 2.79 -26.51 -7.00
N ALA A 83 3.25 -27.73 -7.28
CA ALA A 83 4.65 -28.13 -7.11
C ALA A 83 5.63 -27.32 -7.98
N ASN A 84 5.14 -26.75 -9.08
CA ASN A 84 5.91 -25.91 -9.99
C ASN A 84 5.94 -24.42 -9.58
N ALA A 85 5.18 -24.01 -8.57
CA ALA A 85 5.24 -22.66 -8.03
C ALA A 85 6.41 -22.57 -7.02
N PRO A 86 7.42 -21.72 -7.24
CA PRO A 86 8.50 -21.51 -6.29
C PRO A 86 7.98 -21.15 -4.90
N ARG A 87 8.52 -21.83 -3.88
CA ARG A 87 8.19 -21.62 -2.47
C ARG A 87 9.42 -21.03 -1.77
N ILE A 88 9.23 -19.93 -1.07
CA ILE A 88 10.30 -19.17 -0.40
C ILE A 88 9.95 -19.11 1.08
N GLU A 89 10.77 -19.76 1.90
CA GLU A 89 10.68 -19.63 3.35
C GLU A 89 11.34 -18.32 3.78
N LEU A 90 10.61 -17.51 4.54
CA LEU A 90 11.13 -16.31 5.17
C LEU A 90 11.67 -16.67 6.56
N ASP A 91 12.85 -16.14 6.91
CA ASP A 91 13.37 -16.27 8.27
C ASP A 91 12.47 -15.51 9.25
N GLY A 92 11.68 -16.29 9.99
CA GLY A 92 10.74 -15.79 10.97
C GLY A 92 11.32 -15.52 12.36
N SER A 93 12.59 -15.85 12.61
CA SER A 93 13.19 -15.74 13.95
C SER A 93 13.15 -14.30 14.48
N VAL A 94 13.32 -13.32 13.59
CA VAL A 94 13.25 -11.88 13.88
C VAL A 94 11.85 -11.40 14.28
N ILE A 95 10.79 -12.15 13.99
CA ILE A 95 9.41 -11.81 14.39
C ILE A 95 9.21 -12.09 15.89
N ARG A 96 9.98 -13.01 16.49
CA ARG A 96 9.95 -13.34 17.93
C ARG A 96 8.53 -13.57 18.49
N SER A 97 7.74 -14.33 17.74
CA SER A 97 6.35 -14.64 18.06
C SER A 97 6.17 -16.12 18.37
N GLY A 98 5.20 -16.44 19.22
CA GLY A 98 4.72 -17.77 19.54
C GLY A 98 3.48 -18.02 18.71
N GLY A 99 3.68 -18.29 17.42
CA GLY A 99 2.60 -18.64 16.51
C GLY A 99 2.02 -20.02 16.82
N SER A 100 0.86 -20.29 16.25
CA SER A 100 0.20 -21.59 16.27
C SER A 100 0.89 -22.59 15.33
N ASN A 101 0.37 -23.81 15.26
CA ASN A 101 0.81 -24.89 14.37
C ASN A 101 0.42 -24.66 12.88
N ARG A 102 0.41 -23.40 12.44
CA ARG A 102 0.01 -22.96 11.09
C ARG A 102 1.15 -22.21 10.42
N PHE A 103 1.22 -22.32 9.10
CA PHE A 103 2.04 -21.47 8.26
C PHE A 103 1.33 -20.13 8.07
N ALA A 104 2.04 -19.03 8.29
CA ALA A 104 1.65 -17.74 7.74
C ALA A 104 2.17 -17.65 6.31
N LEU A 105 1.34 -17.28 5.34
CA LEU A 105 1.70 -17.38 3.94
C LEU A 105 1.19 -16.19 3.12
N MET A 106 1.90 -15.92 2.04
CA MET A 106 1.54 -14.94 1.04
C MET A 106 1.72 -15.55 -0.36
N LEU A 107 0.66 -15.55 -1.15
CA LEU A 107 0.67 -16.07 -2.52
C LEU A 107 0.72 -14.92 -3.51
N HIS A 108 1.68 -14.96 -4.42
CA HIS A 108 1.69 -14.13 -5.63
C HIS A 108 0.99 -14.89 -6.73
N VAL A 109 -0.10 -14.35 -7.25
CA VAL A 109 -0.97 -15.00 -8.24
C VAL A 109 -1.11 -14.15 -9.49
N SER A 110 -1.25 -14.82 -10.63
CA SER A 110 -1.38 -14.18 -11.94
C SER A 110 -2.60 -13.25 -12.02
N ALA A 111 -2.58 -12.31 -12.97
CA ALA A 111 -3.65 -11.33 -13.16
C ALA A 111 -5.04 -11.95 -13.46
N ASP A 112 -5.06 -13.17 -13.99
CA ASP A 112 -6.28 -13.95 -14.22
C ASP A 112 -6.68 -14.84 -13.05
N LEU A 113 -5.93 -14.80 -11.93
CA LEU A 113 -6.12 -15.59 -10.72
C LEU A 113 -6.05 -17.11 -10.95
N GLN A 114 -5.45 -17.57 -12.05
CA GLN A 114 -5.39 -19.00 -12.39
C GLN A 114 -4.09 -19.69 -11.97
N LYS A 115 -3.00 -18.94 -11.77
CA LYS A 115 -1.69 -19.49 -11.47
C LYS A 115 -1.10 -18.86 -10.22
N VAL A 116 -0.56 -19.70 -9.34
CA VAL A 116 0.37 -19.25 -8.30
C VAL A 116 1.74 -19.08 -8.96
N LEU A 117 2.24 -17.85 -8.95
CA LEU A 117 3.54 -17.48 -9.51
C LEU A 117 4.65 -17.71 -8.49
N HIS A 118 4.44 -17.31 -7.23
CA HIS A 118 5.34 -17.53 -6.11
C HIS A 118 4.54 -17.71 -4.82
N ALA A 119 5.11 -18.41 -3.85
CA ALA A 119 4.58 -18.51 -2.49
C ALA A 119 5.67 -18.15 -1.49
N LEU A 120 5.42 -17.15 -0.65
CA LEU A 120 6.25 -16.82 0.49
C LEU A 120 5.56 -17.37 1.75
N TYR A 121 6.32 -17.93 2.68
CA TYR A 121 5.75 -18.40 3.94
C TYR A 121 6.71 -18.25 5.11
N LEU A 122 6.14 -18.06 6.30
CA LEU A 122 6.83 -18.23 7.56
C LEU A 122 6.56 -19.64 8.08
N PRO A 123 7.56 -20.32 8.67
CA PRO A 123 7.37 -21.67 9.17
C PRO A 123 6.35 -21.72 10.32
N LYS A 124 5.83 -22.91 10.57
CA LYS A 124 4.89 -23.16 11.68
C LYS A 124 5.50 -22.72 13.00
N GLY A 125 4.65 -22.19 13.89
CA GLY A 125 5.06 -21.74 15.21
C GLY A 125 5.69 -20.34 15.24
N VAL A 126 5.99 -19.72 14.09
CA VAL A 126 6.47 -18.34 14.06
C VAL A 126 5.30 -17.38 14.23
N CYS A 127 4.35 -17.36 13.28
CA CYS A 127 3.22 -16.46 13.31
C CYS A 127 1.96 -17.17 12.81
N ASN A 128 0.80 -16.70 13.27
CA ASN A 128 -0.49 -17.29 12.89
C ASN A 128 -0.86 -17.01 11.43
N ASP A 129 -0.59 -15.80 10.93
CA ASP A 129 -0.96 -15.39 9.58
C ASP A 129 -0.28 -14.09 9.11
N ILE A 130 -0.26 -13.88 7.80
CA ILE A 130 -0.02 -12.56 7.20
C ILE A 130 -1.40 -11.91 7.01
N ARG A 131 -1.72 -10.89 7.83
CA ARG A 131 -3.05 -10.31 7.92
C ARG A 131 -3.24 -9.04 7.10
N ARG A 132 -2.20 -8.23 6.91
CA ARG A 132 -2.27 -7.01 6.08
C ARG A 132 -1.11 -6.95 5.13
N ILE A 133 -1.36 -6.32 3.98
CA ILE A 133 -0.39 -6.01 2.93
C ILE A 133 -0.62 -4.56 2.52
N ARG A 134 0.44 -3.76 2.49
CA ARG A 134 0.43 -2.37 2.00
C ARG A 134 1.65 -2.09 1.14
N SER A 135 1.60 -0.99 0.39
CA SER A 135 2.72 -0.53 -0.42
C SER A 135 2.90 0.98 -0.32
N SER A 136 4.14 1.45 -0.46
CA SER A 136 4.47 2.87 -0.60
C SER A 136 4.27 3.41 -2.04
N GLY A 137 3.72 2.61 -2.95
CA GLY A 137 3.44 3.06 -4.33
C GLY A 137 2.32 4.11 -4.37
N LYS A 138 2.46 5.13 -5.22
CA LYS A 138 1.36 6.06 -5.50
C LYS A 138 0.34 5.40 -6.45
N PRO A 139 -0.95 5.76 -6.37
CA PRO A 139 -1.94 5.30 -7.34
C PRO A 139 -1.53 5.62 -8.77
N GLY A 140 -1.53 4.60 -9.64
CA GLY A 140 -1.14 4.73 -11.05
C GLY A 140 0.37 4.68 -11.31
N GLU A 141 1.22 4.68 -10.28
CA GLU A 141 2.65 4.45 -10.41
C GLU A 141 2.99 2.96 -10.22
N LYS A 142 4.24 2.61 -10.52
CA LYS A 142 4.80 1.28 -10.23
C LYS A 142 4.69 0.98 -8.73
N THR A 143 4.41 -0.27 -8.36
CA THR A 143 4.36 -0.68 -6.96
C THR A 143 5.68 -0.36 -6.27
N GLY A 144 5.59 0.36 -5.14
CA GLY A 144 6.74 0.70 -4.31
C GLY A 144 7.19 -0.48 -3.45
N ASP A 145 7.69 -0.18 -2.26
CA ASP A 145 8.04 -1.21 -1.27
C ASP A 145 6.78 -1.97 -0.84
N ILE A 146 6.93 -3.23 -0.42
CA ILE A 146 5.85 -4.03 0.17
C ILE A 146 6.07 -4.19 1.67
N PHE A 147 5.01 -3.93 2.41
CA PHE A 147 4.94 -4.05 3.86
C PHE A 147 3.86 -5.06 4.22
N ILE A 148 4.15 -5.89 5.22
CA ILE A 148 3.20 -6.89 5.72
C ILE A 148 3.08 -6.78 7.24
N SER A 149 1.95 -7.25 7.78
CA SER A 149 1.78 -7.42 9.21
C SER A 149 1.06 -8.72 9.56
N GLY A 150 1.27 -9.17 10.79
CA GLY A 150 0.60 -10.32 11.35
C GLY A 150 0.63 -10.29 12.87
N PRO A 151 -0.25 -11.05 13.53
CA PRO A 151 -0.36 -11.04 14.97
C PRO A 151 0.88 -11.67 15.60
N ARG A 152 1.25 -11.13 16.74
CA ARG A 152 2.29 -11.60 17.64
C ARG A 152 1.63 -12.01 18.95
N SER A 153 1.83 -13.25 19.32
CA SER A 153 1.47 -13.79 20.63
C SER A 153 2.78 -14.22 21.28
N ASN A 154 3.34 -13.35 22.11
CA ASN A 154 4.49 -13.57 22.98
C ASN A 154 4.74 -12.30 23.78
N GLY A 155 4.89 -12.46 25.10
CA GLY A 155 5.34 -11.41 26.00
C GLY A 155 6.84 -11.10 25.86
N ASP A 156 7.30 -10.86 24.63
CA ASP A 156 8.69 -10.50 24.32
C ASP A 156 9.07 -9.22 25.08
N PRO A 157 9.94 -9.31 26.10
CA PRO A 157 10.27 -8.18 26.97
C PRO A 157 10.93 -7.01 26.23
N GLU A 158 11.46 -7.25 25.01
CA GLU A 158 12.09 -6.23 24.17
C GLU A 158 11.09 -5.51 23.23
N ALA A 159 9.90 -6.07 23.01
CA ALA A 159 8.82 -5.30 22.37
C ALA A 159 8.33 -4.22 23.35
N ASP A 160 7.86 -3.07 22.84
CA ASP A 160 7.48 -1.88 23.63
C ASP A 160 6.53 -2.20 24.83
N GLY A 161 7.09 -2.62 25.97
CA GLY A 161 6.32 -3.01 27.15
C GLY A 161 6.07 -4.51 27.35
N GLY A 162 6.80 -5.40 26.69
CA GLY A 162 6.80 -6.83 27.05
C GLY A 162 5.54 -7.60 26.70
N ALA A 163 4.67 -7.05 25.85
CA ALA A 163 3.31 -7.53 25.66
C ALA A 163 3.11 -8.14 24.26
N ASP A 164 2.03 -8.93 24.14
CA ASP A 164 1.48 -9.35 22.86
C ASP A 164 1.23 -8.15 21.92
N GLY A 165 1.02 -8.44 20.64
CA GLY A 165 0.78 -7.39 19.66
C GLY A 165 0.79 -7.87 18.24
N TYR A 166 1.42 -7.10 17.36
CA TYR A 166 1.61 -7.47 15.96
C TYR A 166 3.00 -7.04 15.49
N TYR A 167 3.47 -7.61 14.39
CA TYR A 167 4.66 -7.12 13.71
C TYR A 167 4.25 -6.32 12.49
N ILE A 168 5.09 -5.35 12.11
CA ILE A 168 5.10 -4.75 10.78
C ILE A 168 6.47 -5.08 10.19
N ALA A 169 6.52 -5.54 8.95
CA ALA A 169 7.77 -5.87 8.28
C ALA A 169 7.79 -5.29 6.88
N LYS A 170 8.94 -4.74 6.50
CA LYS A 170 9.23 -4.39 5.10
C LYS A 170 9.93 -5.58 4.44
N LEU A 171 9.44 -6.02 3.30
CA LEU A 171 10.08 -7.05 2.50
C LEU A 171 11.31 -6.47 1.77
N ASN A 172 12.31 -7.32 1.49
CA ASN A 172 13.48 -6.94 0.70
C ASN A 172 13.20 -6.93 -0.82
N GLY A 173 11.93 -6.95 -1.24
CA GLY A 173 11.50 -6.94 -2.64
C GLY A 173 10.02 -6.55 -2.75
N ASN A 174 9.54 -6.36 -3.98
CA ASN A 174 8.18 -5.89 -4.26
C ASN A 174 7.43 -6.72 -5.32
N PHE A 175 7.99 -7.86 -5.74
CA PHE A 175 7.48 -8.74 -6.81
C PHE A 175 7.50 -8.16 -8.22
N ILE A 176 7.82 -6.86 -8.38
CA ILE A 176 7.94 -6.22 -9.69
C ILE A 176 9.39 -6.16 -10.12
N ASP A 177 10.25 -5.62 -9.26
CA ASP A 177 11.70 -5.53 -9.51
C ASP A 177 12.41 -6.82 -9.11
N GLN A 178 11.96 -7.42 -8.01
CA GLN A 178 12.48 -8.67 -7.48
C GLN A 178 11.46 -9.36 -6.59
N VAL A 179 11.43 -10.69 -6.66
CA VAL A 179 10.67 -11.51 -5.72
C VAL A 179 11.36 -11.40 -4.36
N PRO A 180 10.62 -11.09 -3.28
CA PRO A 180 11.25 -11.00 -1.97
C PRO A 180 11.79 -12.35 -1.49
N SER A 181 12.95 -12.31 -0.86
CA SER A 181 13.64 -13.46 -0.26
C SER A 181 13.78 -13.35 1.27
N GLY A 182 13.37 -12.23 1.85
CA GLY A 182 13.51 -11.96 3.28
C GLY A 182 12.92 -10.62 3.68
N PHE A 183 13.20 -10.23 4.92
CA PHE A 183 12.82 -8.93 5.47
C PHE A 183 13.97 -7.92 5.31
N ALA A 184 13.63 -6.71 4.86
CA ALA A 184 14.53 -5.56 4.97
C ALA A 184 14.60 -5.06 6.42
N TRP A 185 13.47 -5.12 7.14
CA TRP A 185 13.37 -4.90 8.57
C TRP A 185 12.07 -5.46 9.14
N VAL A 186 12.04 -5.69 10.45
CA VAL A 186 10.85 -6.07 11.21
C VAL A 186 10.75 -5.16 12.43
N HIS A 187 9.56 -4.64 12.69
CA HIS A 187 9.21 -3.82 13.85
C HIS A 187 8.12 -4.51 14.66
N HIS A 188 8.26 -4.53 15.98
CA HIS A 188 7.28 -5.13 16.88
C HIS A 188 6.44 -4.04 17.52
N VAL A 189 5.12 -4.15 17.36
CA VAL A 189 4.17 -3.22 17.98
C VAL A 189 3.51 -3.93 19.16
N ALA A 190 3.72 -3.40 20.36
CA ALA A 190 3.00 -3.83 21.53
C ALA A 190 1.55 -3.33 21.47
N ALA A 191 0.60 -4.26 21.38
CA ALA A 191 -0.81 -3.93 21.20
C ALA A 191 -1.69 -5.05 21.75
N LEU A 192 -2.83 -4.69 22.35
CA LEU A 192 -3.80 -5.67 22.85
C LEU A 192 -5.18 -5.37 22.30
N GLY A 193 -6.08 -6.35 22.43
CA GLY A 193 -7.48 -6.21 22.06
C GLY A 193 -7.65 -5.85 20.57
N GLU A 194 -8.40 -4.79 20.30
CA GLU A 194 -8.73 -4.38 18.94
C GLU A 194 -7.50 -3.95 18.12
N HIS A 195 -6.51 -3.32 18.73
CA HIS A 195 -5.29 -2.92 18.02
C HIS A 195 -4.49 -4.14 17.55
N GLN A 196 -4.41 -5.17 18.40
CA GLN A 196 -3.78 -6.45 18.04
C GLN A 196 -4.55 -7.17 16.92
N HIS A 197 -5.89 -7.16 17.02
CA HIS A 197 -6.76 -7.86 16.10
C HIS A 197 -6.81 -7.21 14.71
N PHE A 198 -7.09 -5.90 14.65
CA PHE A 198 -7.29 -5.17 13.40
C PHE A 198 -6.00 -4.70 12.75
N GLN A 199 -4.93 -4.53 13.55
CA GLN A 199 -3.61 -4.05 13.12
C GLN A 199 -3.74 -2.73 12.36
N PRO A 200 -4.20 -1.65 13.03
CA PRO A 200 -4.42 -0.37 12.38
C PRO A 200 -3.08 0.31 12.09
N TRP A 201 -2.59 0.14 10.87
CA TRP A 201 -1.42 0.83 10.36
C TRP A 201 -1.56 1.14 8.87
N ASP A 202 -0.80 2.12 8.41
CA ASP A 202 -0.67 2.48 7.02
C ASP A 202 0.74 2.97 6.69
N VAL A 203 1.05 3.07 5.41
CA VAL A 203 2.34 3.53 4.90
C VAL A 203 2.16 4.59 3.83
N ASP A 204 2.97 5.64 3.88
CA ASP A 204 2.94 6.67 2.85
C ASP A 204 3.91 6.39 1.69
N ASN A 205 3.91 7.30 0.71
CA ASN A 205 4.75 7.17 -0.47
C ASN A 205 6.25 7.44 -0.23
N LEU A 206 6.64 7.80 0.99
CA LEU A 206 8.03 7.92 1.44
C LEU A 206 8.46 6.68 2.24
N GLY A 207 7.56 5.71 2.43
CA GLY A 207 7.80 4.50 3.22
C GLY A 207 7.74 4.73 4.73
N ARG A 208 7.15 5.85 5.19
CA ARG A 208 6.91 6.10 6.62
C ARG A 208 5.68 5.34 7.07
N VAL A 209 5.76 4.75 8.25
CA VAL A 209 4.71 3.87 8.78
C VAL A 209 4.01 4.55 9.94
N TYR A 210 2.69 4.62 9.85
CA TYR A 210 1.81 5.10 10.91
C TYR A 210 1.09 3.90 11.50
N TYR A 211 1.10 3.73 12.83
CA TYR A 211 0.48 2.56 13.46
C TYR A 211 -0.08 2.88 14.84
N ALA A 212 -1.11 2.13 15.26
CA ALA A 212 -1.62 2.22 16.62
C ALA A 212 -1.01 1.15 17.54
N ALA A 213 -0.62 1.56 18.74
CA ALA A 213 -0.07 0.72 19.80
C ALA A 213 -0.91 0.81 21.08
N GLY A 214 -0.65 -0.07 22.04
CA GLY A 214 -1.40 -0.18 23.28
C GLY A 214 -2.74 -0.88 23.12
N ASN A 215 -3.72 -0.56 23.95
CA ASN A 215 -5.02 -1.24 23.97
C ASN A 215 -6.15 -0.28 23.62
N GLY A 216 -6.91 -0.60 22.56
CA GLY A 216 -8.08 0.16 22.15
C GLY A 216 -9.11 0.21 23.28
N PHE A 217 -9.61 1.42 23.59
CA PHE A 217 -10.66 1.65 24.60
C PHE A 217 -10.33 1.18 26.03
N SER A 218 -9.05 0.98 26.37
CA SER A 218 -8.66 0.62 27.73
C SER A 218 -8.46 1.84 28.63
N LYS A 219 -8.49 1.61 29.95
CA LYS A 219 -8.09 2.60 30.96
C LYS A 219 -6.57 2.76 31.09
N THR A 220 -5.78 2.01 30.31
CA THR A 220 -4.32 2.05 30.39
C THR A 220 -3.77 3.05 29.38
N TRP A 221 -3.21 2.58 28.27
CA TRP A 221 -2.61 3.44 27.26
C TRP A 221 -2.96 2.97 25.84
N SER A 222 -3.14 3.94 24.96
CA SER A 222 -3.24 3.78 23.52
C SER A 222 -2.56 4.97 22.84
N ALA A 223 -1.93 4.74 21.70
CA ALA A 223 -1.25 5.79 20.95
C ALA A 223 -1.30 5.52 19.45
N ILE A 224 -1.31 6.59 18.65
CA ILE A 224 -0.96 6.56 17.22
C ILE A 224 0.47 7.08 17.12
N ILE A 225 1.32 6.34 16.42
CA ILE A 225 2.74 6.63 16.27
C ILE A 225 3.04 6.81 14.79
N ASP A 226 3.75 7.90 14.45
CA ASP A 226 4.43 8.09 13.16
C ASP A 226 5.90 7.76 13.35
N SER A 227 6.43 6.81 12.57
CA SER A 227 7.85 6.54 12.58
C SER A 227 8.41 6.17 11.20
N ILE A 228 9.62 6.65 10.96
CA ILE A 228 10.44 6.21 9.83
C ILE A 228 11.15 4.93 10.25
N LEU A 229 10.45 3.80 10.17
CA LEU A 229 11.02 2.49 10.48
C LEU A 229 12.12 2.16 9.44
N LYS A 230 13.39 2.24 9.86
CA LYS A 230 14.58 1.82 9.08
C LYS A 230 15.24 0.62 9.73
N ALA A 231 16.06 -0.11 8.96
CA ALA A 231 16.77 -1.33 9.39
C ALA A 231 17.64 -1.15 10.65
N ASN A 232 17.96 0.08 11.07
CA ASN A 232 18.73 0.40 12.28
C ASN A 232 18.07 1.53 13.09
N MET A 233 16.92 1.30 13.74
CA MET A 233 16.34 2.32 14.62
C MET A 233 16.70 2.12 16.10
N THR A 234 17.46 3.08 16.63
CA THR A 234 17.39 3.52 18.02
C THR A 234 16.11 4.33 18.24
N ARG A 235 15.40 3.98 19.32
CA ARG A 235 14.19 4.63 19.84
C ARG A 235 14.31 6.15 19.89
N LEU A 236 13.54 6.88 19.08
CA LEU A 236 13.24 8.28 19.35
C LEU A 236 12.23 8.29 20.49
N ASN A 237 12.76 8.39 21.71
CA ASN A 237 11.99 8.36 22.94
C ASN A 237 11.30 9.72 23.15
N THR A 238 10.25 9.99 22.37
CA THR A 238 9.29 11.07 22.66
C THR A 238 7.90 10.48 22.60
N GLY A 239 7.49 9.89 23.72
CA GLY A 239 6.10 9.50 23.95
C GLY A 239 5.17 10.71 23.83
N ARG A 240 3.95 10.45 23.32
CA ARG A 240 2.88 11.40 22.95
C ARG A 240 3.14 12.23 21.71
N LEU A 241 2.40 11.92 20.65
CA LEU A 241 2.07 12.89 19.61
C LEU A 241 0.89 13.74 20.09
N HIS A 242 1.13 15.02 20.38
CA HIS A 242 0.07 16.03 20.28
C HIS A 242 -0.15 16.30 18.79
N LEU A 243 -1.38 16.16 18.31
CA LEU A 243 -1.79 16.77 17.06
C LEU A 243 -1.95 18.28 17.34
N THR A 244 -0.89 19.07 17.17
CA THR A 244 -1.07 20.52 16.98
C THR A 244 -1.33 20.77 15.51
N ALA A 245 -2.50 21.36 15.22
CA ALA A 245 -2.83 21.84 13.90
C ALA A 245 -1.99 23.10 13.62
N ASP A 246 -0.74 22.93 13.21
CA ASP A 246 0.12 24.04 12.82
C ASP A 246 0.35 24.03 11.31
N GLY A 247 -0.48 24.80 10.61
CA GLY A 247 -0.33 25.17 9.20
C GLY A 247 -1.28 26.34 8.88
N PRO A 248 -0.79 27.43 8.25
CA PRO A 248 -1.53 28.68 8.14
C PRO A 248 -2.64 28.59 7.08
N TRP A 249 -3.81 29.17 7.39
CA TRP A 249 -4.84 29.51 6.41
C TRP A 249 -4.51 30.80 5.69
#